data_AF-A0A5S3YLS7-F1
#
_entry.id   AF-A0A5S3YLS7-F1
#
_cell.length_a   1.000
_cell.length_b   1.000
_cell.length_c   1.000
_cell.angle_alpha   90.00
_cell.angle_beta   90.00
_cell.angle_gamma   90.00
#
_symmetry.space_group_name_H-M   'P 1'
#
loop_
_entity.id
_entity.type
_entity.pdbx_description
1 polymer ?
#
loop_
_entity_poly.entity_id
_entity_poly.type
_entity_poly.pdbx_seq_one_letter_code
_entity_poly.pdbx_strand_id
1 'polypeptide(L)'
;VADNGVAGPNDLKPYFTQKVAKLLAKRGITPAAWEDGLMYNTTTTFKRDEFPNPQFLVNTWDNIWEWGVADRAHRFANNNYQVILSHGTHLYFDHPYEAHPEERGYYWATRYTDTKKAFSYLPDNIYANADFTRNREPIVNLEALVGRELPALKRPQNIL
;
A
#
# COMPACT_ATOMS: atom_id res chain seq x y z
N VAL A 1 -1.65 -2.54 36.57
CA VAL A 1 -1.61 -2.64 35.10
C VAL A 1 -1.03 -1.33 34.59
N ALA A 2 -0.04 -1.34 33.70
CA ALA A 2 0.49 -0.09 33.16
C ALA A 2 -0.62 0.61 32.35
N ASP A 3 -0.94 1.85 32.68
CA ASP A 3 -1.91 2.67 31.96
C ASP A 3 -1.28 3.20 30.65
N ASN A 4 -1.12 2.30 29.69
CA ASN A 4 -0.45 2.57 28.42
C ASN A 4 -1.42 2.61 27.23
N GLY A 5 -2.73 2.53 27.49
CA GLY A 5 -3.78 2.55 26.47
C GLY A 5 -3.88 1.28 25.61
N VAL A 6 -3.28 0.16 26.03
CA VAL A 6 -3.37 -1.13 25.33
C VAL A 6 -4.35 -2.04 26.07
N ALA A 7 -5.56 -2.20 25.53
CA ALA A 7 -6.59 -3.09 26.09
C ALA A 7 -6.48 -4.51 25.51
N GLY A 8 -5.95 -4.67 24.29
CA GLY A 8 -5.75 -5.98 23.67
C GLY A 8 -4.82 -5.98 22.45
N PRO A 9 -4.69 -7.14 21.77
CA PRO A 9 -3.75 -7.31 20.65
C PRO A 9 -3.93 -6.31 19.50
N ASN A 10 -5.18 -5.89 19.25
CA ASN A 10 -5.49 -4.92 18.18
C ASN A 10 -4.90 -3.53 18.46
N ASP A 11 -4.64 -3.20 19.72
CA ASP A 11 -4.08 -1.91 20.11
C ASP A 11 -2.55 -1.87 19.97
N LEU A 12 -1.89 -3.03 19.83
CA LEU A 12 -0.43 -3.11 19.76
C LEU A 12 0.14 -2.37 18.55
N LYS A 13 -0.50 -2.50 17.38
CA LYS A 13 -0.06 -1.86 16.15
C LYS A 13 -0.13 -0.32 16.23
N PRO A 14 -1.29 0.30 16.54
CA PRO A 14 -1.34 1.75 16.71
C PRO A 14 -0.46 2.23 17.86
N TYR A 15 -0.42 1.52 19.00
CA TYR A 15 0.43 1.87 20.13
C TYR A 15 1.92 1.95 19.74
N PHE A 16 2.44 0.90 19.10
CA PHE A 16 3.85 0.84 18.72
C PHE A 16 4.19 1.89 17.66
N THR A 17 3.37 2.04 16.62
CA THR A 17 3.61 3.01 15.54
C THR A 17 3.56 4.45 16.07
N GLN A 18 2.61 4.79 16.94
CA GLN A 18 2.55 6.12 17.58
C GLN A 18 3.77 6.37 18.49
N LYS A 19 4.21 5.35 19.24
CA LYS A 19 5.39 5.46 20.11
C LYS A 19 6.66 5.75 19.30
N VAL A 20 6.87 5.02 18.20
CA VAL A 20 8.02 5.23 17.30
C VAL A 20 7.94 6.60 16.62
N ALA A 21 6.77 6.99 16.10
CA ALA A 21 6.57 8.29 15.47
C ALA A 21 6.89 9.46 16.43
N LYS A 22 6.45 9.38 17.69
CA LYS A 22 6.80 10.36 18.74
C LYS A 22 8.30 10.43 19.00
N LEU A 23 9.03 9.31 18.97
CA LEU A 23 10.49 9.28 19.14
C LEU A 23 11.22 9.92 17.95
N LEU A 24 10.72 9.72 16.73
CA LEU A 24 11.26 10.31 15.51
C LEU A 24 10.96 11.82 15.43
N ALA A 25 9.75 12.24 15.83
CA ALA A 25 9.37 13.64 15.87
C ALA A 25 10.26 14.47 16.81
N LYS A 26 10.61 13.93 17.99
CA LYS A 26 11.57 14.55 18.93
C LYS A 26 12.96 14.78 18.32
N ARG A 27 13.27 14.13 17.21
CA ARG A 27 14.56 14.23 16.48
C ARG A 27 14.43 14.96 15.16
N GLY A 28 13.24 15.48 14.82
CA GLY A 28 12.99 16.11 13.52
C GLY A 28 13.06 15.15 12.33
N ILE A 29 12.87 13.83 12.56
CA ILE A 29 12.94 12.81 11.51
C ILE A 29 11.54 12.53 10.98
N THR A 30 11.39 12.54 9.66
CA THR A 30 10.16 12.13 8.99
C THR A 30 10.08 10.60 8.92
N PRO A 31 9.03 9.97 9.48
CA PRO A 31 8.87 8.53 9.45
C PRO A 31 8.44 8.03 8.07
N ALA A 32 8.84 6.81 7.76
CA ALA A 32 8.34 6.02 6.63
C ALA A 32 7.94 4.62 7.11
N ALA A 33 6.89 4.05 6.53
CA ALA A 33 6.45 2.69 6.86
C ALA A 33 5.82 1.99 5.64
N TRP A 34 5.71 0.67 5.71
CA TRP A 34 4.81 -0.09 4.85
C TRP A 34 3.35 0.16 5.28
N GLU A 35 2.48 0.26 4.28
CA GLU A 35 1.10 0.73 4.45
C GLU A 35 0.28 -0.03 5.51
N ASP A 36 0.44 -1.35 5.62
CA ASP A 36 -0.30 -2.23 6.54
C ASP A 36 0.02 -1.94 8.01
N GLY A 37 1.22 -1.43 8.29
CA GLY A 37 1.66 -0.89 9.57
C GLY A 37 0.89 0.36 10.03
N LEU A 38 0.12 0.97 9.12
CA LEU A 38 -0.63 2.21 9.31
C LEU A 38 -2.14 2.05 9.07
N MET A 39 -2.69 0.85 9.23
CA MET A 39 -4.12 0.61 9.04
C MET A 39 -4.80 -0.06 10.24
N TYR A 40 -6.02 0.35 10.61
CA TYR A 40 -6.81 -0.42 11.59
C TYR A 40 -7.36 -1.72 10.99
N ASN A 41 -7.68 -1.71 9.69
CA ASN A 41 -8.18 -2.85 8.93
C ASN A 41 -7.80 -2.68 7.44
N THR A 42 -8.31 -3.51 6.53
CA THR A 42 -7.93 -3.48 5.11
C THR A 42 -8.25 -2.19 4.35
N THR A 43 -9.16 -1.35 4.87
CA THR A 43 -9.68 -0.15 4.18
C THR A 43 -9.64 1.14 5.01
N THR A 44 -9.31 1.06 6.31
CA THR A 44 -9.22 2.21 7.21
C THR A 44 -7.78 2.45 7.65
N THR A 45 -7.18 3.56 7.22
CA THR A 45 -5.86 4.00 7.69
C THR A 45 -5.93 4.52 9.13
N PHE A 46 -4.81 4.55 9.83
CA PHE A 46 -4.65 5.35 11.04
C PHE A 46 -4.90 6.82 10.73
N LYS A 47 -5.49 7.54 11.68
CA LYS A 47 -5.76 8.97 11.48
C LYS A 47 -4.43 9.75 11.48
N ARG A 48 -4.25 10.67 10.53
CA ARG A 48 -2.99 11.42 10.39
C ARG A 48 -2.71 12.31 11.62
N ASP A 49 -3.75 12.81 12.29
CA ASP A 49 -3.63 13.63 13.51
C ASP A 49 -3.13 12.85 14.75
N GLU A 50 -3.09 11.51 14.71
CA GLU A 50 -2.52 10.69 15.79
C GLU A 50 -0.98 10.72 15.84
N PHE A 51 -0.32 11.22 14.79
CA PHE A 51 1.13 11.30 14.72
C PHE A 51 1.61 12.75 14.68
N PRO A 52 2.59 13.13 15.52
CA PRO A 52 3.06 14.51 15.63
C PRO A 52 3.94 14.98 14.46
N ASN A 53 4.36 14.09 13.56
CA ASN A 53 5.26 14.41 12.46
C ASN A 53 4.52 15.25 11.39
N PRO A 54 5.10 16.33 10.83
CA PRO A 54 4.43 17.11 9.78
C PRO A 54 4.09 16.27 8.55
N GLN A 55 4.96 15.31 8.21
CA GLN A 55 4.79 14.35 7.14
C GLN A 55 4.94 12.92 7.66
N PHE A 56 4.36 11.98 6.93
CA PHE A 56 4.55 10.54 7.17
C PHE A 56 4.51 9.84 5.81
N LEU A 57 5.64 9.25 5.41
CA LEU A 57 5.78 8.56 4.14
C LEU A 57 5.24 7.13 4.23
N VAL A 58 4.52 6.69 3.22
CA VAL A 58 3.85 5.39 3.19
C VAL A 58 4.17 4.70 1.89
N ASN A 59 4.89 3.57 1.97
CA ASN A 59 5.13 2.72 0.81
C ASN A 59 3.89 1.84 0.61
N THR A 60 3.16 2.12 -0.46
CA THR A 60 1.95 1.36 -0.78
C THR A 60 2.28 0.23 -1.74
N TRP A 61 2.31 -0.98 -1.20
CA TRP A 61 2.90 -2.15 -1.85
C TRP A 61 1.88 -3.20 -2.25
N ASP A 62 0.80 -3.35 -1.48
CA ASP A 62 -0.19 -4.39 -1.69
C ASP A 62 -1.25 -3.90 -2.68
N ASN A 63 -1.07 -4.25 -3.95
CA ASN A 63 -2.02 -3.90 -5.01
C ASN A 63 -2.45 -5.13 -5.82
N ILE A 64 -2.55 -6.28 -5.16
CA ILE A 64 -3.16 -7.45 -5.77
C ILE A 64 -4.64 -7.15 -5.97
N TRP A 65 -5.02 -7.04 -7.23
CA TRP A 65 -6.25 -6.40 -7.65
C TRP A 65 -7.49 -7.09 -7.08
N GLU A 66 -7.55 -8.42 -7.21
CA GLU A 66 -8.66 -9.25 -6.75
C GLU A 66 -8.76 -9.35 -5.22
N TRP A 67 -7.78 -8.84 -4.47
CA TRP A 67 -7.84 -8.78 -3.00
C TRP A 67 -8.49 -7.49 -2.49
N GLY A 68 -8.80 -6.54 -3.38
CA GLY A 68 -9.49 -5.31 -3.01
C GLY A 68 -8.66 -4.38 -2.11
N VAL A 69 -7.33 -4.41 -2.24
CA VAL A 69 -6.36 -3.64 -1.44
C VAL A 69 -5.64 -2.56 -2.24
N ALA A 70 -5.72 -2.60 -3.57
CA ALA A 70 -5.04 -1.66 -4.47
C ALA A 70 -5.48 -0.18 -4.30
N ASP A 71 -6.59 0.09 -3.61
CA ASP A 71 -7.03 1.45 -3.31
C ASP A 71 -6.38 2.08 -2.08
N ARG A 72 -5.49 1.35 -1.38
CA ARG A 72 -4.76 1.88 -0.24
C ARG A 72 -3.97 3.13 -0.59
N ALA A 73 -3.34 3.19 -1.77
CA ALA A 73 -2.67 4.40 -2.26
C ALA A 73 -3.60 5.63 -2.24
N HIS A 74 -4.81 5.51 -2.80
CA HIS A 74 -5.77 6.61 -2.80
C HIS A 74 -6.30 6.92 -1.39
N ARG A 75 -6.53 5.91 -0.54
CA ARG A 75 -6.96 6.10 0.85
C ARG A 75 -5.92 6.87 1.67
N PHE A 76 -4.64 6.48 1.58
CA PHE A 76 -3.55 7.16 2.29
C PHE A 76 -3.37 8.59 1.80
N ALA A 77 -3.32 8.80 0.49
CA ALA A 77 -3.21 10.15 -0.09
C ALA A 77 -4.39 11.04 0.34
N ASN A 78 -5.61 10.52 0.25
CA ASN A 78 -6.83 11.22 0.69
C ASN A 78 -6.81 11.52 2.20
N ASN A 79 -6.13 10.70 3.01
CA ASN A 79 -5.97 10.88 4.45
C ASN A 79 -4.68 11.63 4.84
N ASN A 80 -4.10 12.43 3.93
CA ASN A 80 -2.95 13.33 4.16
C ASN A 80 -1.59 12.64 4.41
N TYR A 81 -1.45 11.37 4.09
CA TYR A 81 -0.14 10.70 4.08
C TYR A 81 0.59 10.95 2.76
N GLN A 82 1.92 10.94 2.79
CA GLN A 82 2.75 11.07 1.60
C GLN A 82 3.02 9.67 1.05
N VAL A 83 2.40 9.33 -0.07
CA VAL A 83 2.38 7.98 -0.63
C VAL A 83 3.53 7.81 -1.61
N ILE A 84 4.31 6.75 -1.41
CA ILE A 84 5.29 6.25 -2.38
C ILE A 84 4.68 5.00 -3.00
N LEU A 85 4.50 5.02 -4.33
CA LEU A 85 3.96 3.87 -5.06
C LEU A 85 5.03 2.77 -5.14
N SER A 86 4.81 1.68 -4.40
CA SER A 86 5.73 0.54 -4.30
C SER A 86 5.03 -0.76 -4.70
N HIS A 87 4.11 -0.69 -5.67
CA HIS A 87 3.19 -1.77 -6.03
C HIS A 87 3.87 -3.09 -6.43
N GLY A 88 3.61 -4.16 -5.68
CA GLY A 88 4.20 -5.48 -5.87
C GLY A 88 3.86 -6.12 -7.21
N THR A 89 2.74 -5.76 -7.84
CA THR A 89 2.38 -6.33 -9.15
C THR A 89 3.23 -5.79 -10.32
N HIS A 90 3.98 -4.69 -10.12
CA HIS A 90 4.74 -4.03 -11.20
C HIS A 90 6.17 -3.61 -10.81
N LEU A 91 6.46 -3.36 -9.53
CA LEU A 91 7.69 -2.71 -9.06
C LEU A 91 8.53 -3.59 -8.13
N TYR A 92 8.16 -4.87 -7.96
CA TYR A 92 8.95 -5.85 -7.21
C TYR A 92 9.78 -6.67 -8.19
N PHE A 93 11.08 -6.43 -8.20
CA PHE A 93 12.05 -7.05 -9.12
C PHE A 93 12.67 -8.34 -8.57
N ASP A 94 12.22 -8.76 -7.38
CA ASP A 94 12.39 -10.12 -6.86
C ASP A 94 11.34 -11.09 -7.43
N HIS A 95 10.42 -10.62 -8.28
CA HIS A 95 9.55 -11.47 -9.10
C HIS A 95 10.22 -11.90 -10.42
N PRO A 96 9.90 -13.10 -10.97
CA PRO A 96 10.37 -13.59 -12.26
C PRO A 96 10.18 -12.61 -13.39
N TYR A 97 11.05 -12.65 -14.40
CA TYR A 97 10.83 -11.93 -15.65
C TYR A 97 9.77 -12.60 -16.54
N GLU A 98 9.59 -13.92 -16.44
CA GLU A 98 8.54 -14.62 -17.16
C GLU A 98 7.95 -15.77 -16.32
N ALA A 99 6.81 -16.31 -16.76
CA ALA A 99 6.10 -17.37 -16.06
C ALA A 99 6.70 -18.77 -16.33
N HIS A 100 8.02 -18.93 -16.12
CA HIS A 100 8.74 -20.18 -16.36
C HIS A 100 9.25 -20.78 -15.03
N PRO A 101 9.17 -22.12 -14.82
CA PRO A 101 9.61 -22.74 -13.55
C PRO A 101 11.11 -22.62 -13.27
N GLU A 102 11.94 -22.39 -14.30
CA GLU A 102 13.38 -22.16 -14.14
C GLU A 102 13.74 -20.69 -13.88
N GLU A 103 12.78 -19.77 -14.01
CA GLU A 103 13.01 -18.37 -13.68
C GLU A 103 13.14 -18.17 -12.17
N ARG A 104 14.01 -17.23 -11.79
CA ARG A 104 14.29 -16.93 -10.39
C ARG A 104 13.27 -15.94 -9.85
N GLY A 105 12.97 -16.07 -8.56
CA GLY A 105 12.20 -15.07 -7.82
C GLY A 105 10.97 -15.64 -7.14
N TYR A 106 10.41 -14.85 -6.23
CA TYR A 106 9.10 -15.11 -5.66
C TYR A 106 7.98 -14.65 -6.60
N TYR A 107 6.73 -14.98 -6.31
CA TYR A 107 5.63 -14.65 -7.23
C TYR A 107 4.32 -14.44 -6.48
N TRP A 108 4.42 -13.95 -5.25
CA TRP A 108 3.27 -13.85 -4.35
C TRP A 108 2.25 -12.80 -4.82
N ALA A 109 2.71 -11.72 -5.48
CA ALA A 109 1.84 -10.66 -6.00
C ALA A 109 1.41 -10.87 -7.45
N THR A 110 2.32 -11.39 -8.28
CA THR A 110 2.09 -11.60 -9.70
C THR A 110 3.02 -12.68 -10.22
N ARG A 111 2.66 -13.29 -11.35
CA ARG A 111 3.44 -14.41 -11.91
C ARG A 111 4.77 -13.97 -12.50
N TYR A 112 4.86 -12.73 -12.99
CA TYR A 112 6.09 -12.15 -13.53
C TYR A 112 6.02 -10.60 -13.59
N THR A 113 7.19 -9.98 -13.63
CA THR A 113 7.43 -8.55 -13.86
C THR A 113 8.56 -8.40 -14.88
N ASP A 114 8.23 -8.48 -16.17
CA ASP A 114 9.21 -8.21 -17.23
C ASP A 114 9.46 -6.70 -17.41
N THR A 115 10.48 -6.36 -18.20
CA THR A 115 10.81 -4.96 -18.51
C THR A 115 9.62 -4.22 -19.12
N LYS A 116 8.83 -4.89 -19.98
CA LYS A 116 7.67 -4.27 -20.62
C LYS A 116 6.60 -3.90 -19.60
N LYS A 117 6.24 -4.82 -18.71
CA LYS A 117 5.24 -4.60 -17.66
C LYS A 117 5.67 -3.51 -16.69
N ALA A 118 6.93 -3.51 -16.26
CA ALA A 118 7.47 -2.45 -15.41
C ALA A 118 7.43 -1.08 -16.11
N PHE A 119 7.83 -1.03 -17.40
CA PHE A 119 7.81 0.20 -18.19
C PHE A 119 6.39 0.71 -18.47
N SER A 120 5.41 -0.19 -18.62
CA SER A 120 4.00 0.15 -18.87
C SER A 120 3.25 0.60 -17.61
N TYR A 121 3.90 0.62 -16.44
CA TYR A 121 3.26 1.06 -15.19
C TYR A 121 2.81 2.52 -15.28
N LEU A 122 1.55 2.78 -14.91
CA LEU A 122 0.90 4.08 -14.93
C LEU A 122 0.80 4.63 -13.49
N PRO A 123 1.79 5.40 -13.00
CA PRO A 123 1.77 5.93 -11.63
C PRO A 123 0.65 6.95 -11.40
N ASP A 124 0.32 7.76 -12.40
CA ASP A 124 -0.74 8.79 -12.30
C ASP A 124 -2.16 8.23 -12.42
N ASN A 125 -2.30 6.98 -12.87
CA ASN A 125 -3.58 6.30 -12.99
C ASN A 125 -3.47 4.85 -12.48
N ILE A 126 -3.43 4.73 -11.15
CA ILE A 126 -3.17 3.45 -10.47
C ILE A 126 -4.11 2.35 -10.92
N TYR A 127 -5.43 2.60 -10.98
CA TYR A 127 -6.41 1.58 -11.34
C TYR A 127 -6.35 1.16 -12.81
N ALA A 128 -5.79 1.97 -13.70
CA ALA A 128 -5.58 1.58 -15.09
C ALA A 128 -4.50 0.49 -15.27
N ASN A 129 -3.76 0.14 -14.22
CA ASN A 129 -2.82 -0.99 -14.23
C ASN A 129 -3.50 -2.34 -13.93
N ALA A 130 -4.80 -2.35 -13.68
CA ALA A 130 -5.55 -3.55 -13.32
C ALA A 130 -5.96 -4.36 -14.56
N ASP A 131 -4.99 -4.88 -15.30
CA ASP A 131 -5.24 -5.64 -16.53
C ASP A 131 -5.54 -7.12 -16.25
N PHE A 132 -4.82 -7.71 -15.29
CA PHE A 132 -4.88 -9.14 -15.00
C PHE A 132 -4.79 -9.41 -13.50
N THR A 133 -5.52 -10.42 -13.03
CA THR A 133 -5.38 -10.97 -11.67
C THR A 133 -4.01 -11.61 -11.47
N ARG A 134 -3.65 -11.97 -10.23
CA ARG A 134 -2.41 -12.70 -9.94
C ARG A 134 -2.27 -13.98 -10.79
N ASN A 135 -3.39 -14.66 -11.06
CA ASN A 135 -3.44 -15.90 -11.83
C ASN A 135 -3.62 -15.69 -13.34
N ARG A 136 -3.48 -14.45 -13.84
CA ARG A 136 -3.55 -14.09 -15.27
C ARG A 136 -4.96 -14.13 -15.91
N GLU A 137 -6.01 -14.09 -15.09
CA GLU A 137 -7.36 -13.84 -15.60
C GLU A 137 -7.54 -12.35 -15.94
N PRO A 138 -8.09 -11.99 -17.11
CA PRO A 138 -8.35 -10.59 -17.47
C PRO A 138 -9.30 -9.92 -16.49
N ILE A 139 -8.98 -8.68 -16.11
CA ILE A 139 -9.85 -7.84 -15.28
C ILE A 139 -10.57 -6.85 -16.21
N VAL A 140 -11.89 -7.03 -16.36
CA VAL A 140 -12.73 -6.15 -17.20
C VAL A 140 -13.37 -5.03 -16.38
N ASN A 141 -13.74 -5.32 -15.14
CA ASN A 141 -14.33 -4.37 -14.22
C ASN A 141 -13.81 -4.65 -12.81
N LEU A 142 -12.86 -3.83 -12.37
CA LEU A 142 -12.20 -4.00 -11.08
C LEU A 142 -13.18 -3.84 -9.90
N GLU A 143 -14.09 -2.88 -9.95
CA GLU A 143 -15.08 -2.64 -8.88
C GLU A 143 -16.05 -3.83 -8.73
N ALA A 144 -16.49 -4.40 -9.85
CA ALA A 144 -17.31 -5.61 -9.84
C ALA A 144 -16.52 -6.81 -9.30
N LEU A 145 -15.25 -6.95 -9.66
CA LEU A 145 -14.36 -8.01 -9.16
C LEU A 145 -14.18 -7.94 -7.64
N VAL A 146 -14.01 -6.73 -7.09
CA VAL A 146 -13.83 -6.53 -5.63
C VAL A 146 -15.14 -6.38 -4.86
N GLY A 147 -16.28 -6.25 -5.56
CA GLY A 147 -17.61 -6.11 -4.98
C GLY A 147 -17.90 -4.75 -4.33
N ARG A 148 -17.16 -3.69 -4.69
CA ARG A 148 -17.33 -2.33 -4.13
C ARG A 148 -16.72 -1.27 -5.03
N GLU A 149 -17.23 -0.04 -4.88
CA GLU A 149 -16.62 1.14 -5.50
C GLU A 149 -15.21 1.38 -4.94
N LEU A 150 -14.31 1.81 -5.81
CA LEU A 150 -12.96 2.22 -5.45
C LEU A 150 -12.93 3.74 -5.23
N PRO A 151 -12.34 4.23 -4.12
CA PRO A 151 -12.28 5.65 -3.85
C PRO A 151 -11.46 6.36 -4.92
N ALA A 152 -12.00 7.44 -5.49
CA ALA A 152 -11.24 8.34 -6.35
C ALA A 152 -10.11 9.06 -5.59
N LEU A 153 -9.04 9.41 -6.30
CA LEU A 153 -7.96 10.23 -5.77
C LEU A 153 -8.41 11.70 -5.66
N LYS A 154 -8.51 12.21 -4.44
CA LYS A 154 -8.92 13.59 -4.12
C LYS A 154 -7.73 14.49 -3.80
N ARG A 155 -6.59 13.90 -3.44
CA ARG A 155 -5.37 14.62 -3.03
C ARG A 155 -4.16 14.09 -3.82
N PRO A 156 -4.07 14.34 -5.14
CA PRO A 156 -2.97 13.83 -5.96
C PRO A 156 -1.60 14.37 -5.54
N GLN A 157 -1.53 15.57 -4.95
CA GLN A 157 -0.29 16.15 -4.43
C GLN A 157 0.36 15.35 -3.29
N ASN A 158 -0.35 14.35 -2.75
CA ASN A 158 0.15 13.46 -1.73
C ASN A 158 0.74 12.15 -2.31
N ILE A 159 0.67 11.93 -3.62
CA ILE A 159 1.46 10.89 -4.30
C ILE A 159 2.82 11.53 -4.66
N LEU A 160 3.92 10.89 -4.26
CA LEU A 160 5.30 11.36 -4.47
C LEU A 160 5.95 10.76 -5.72
#